data_AF-A0A1W9JK66-F1
#
_entry.id   AF-A0A1W9JK66-F1
#
_cell.length_a   1.000
_cell.length_b   1.000
_cell.length_c   1.000
_cell.angle_alpha   90.00
_cell.angle_beta   90.00
_cell.angle_gamma   90.00
#
_symmetry.space_group_name_H-M   'P 1'
#
loop_
_entity.id
_entity.type
_entity.pdbx_description
1 polymer ?
#
loop_
_entity_poly.entity_id
_entity_poly.type
_entity_poly.pdbx_seq_one_letter_code
_entity_poly.pdbx_strand_id
1 'polypeptide(L)' 'MQLVFLPPYAPQLNPDEQVWGYIKPRVAKQMPENKIELKKLVQSAMHRLQKLPDVVKSFFRHPECQYAGQ' A
#
# COMPACT_ATOMS: atom_id res chain seq x y z
N MET A 1 -2.59 -20.57 -2.83
CA MET A 1 -1.58 -19.62 -2.32
C MET A 1 -0.25 -20.02 -2.91
N GLN A 2 0.38 -19.15 -3.69
CA GLN A 2 1.73 -19.34 -4.21
C GLN A 2 2.68 -18.46 -3.39
N LEU A 3 3.82 -19.02 -2.99
CA LEU A 3 4.89 -18.24 -2.36
C LEU A 3 5.83 -17.75 -3.47
N VAL A 4 6.08 -16.44 -3.51
CA VAL A 4 7.02 -15.82 -4.45
C VAL A 4 8.21 -15.31 -3.67
N PHE A 5 9.42 -15.69 -4.08
CA PHE A 5 10.65 -15.20 -3.48
C PHE A 5 11.06 -13.87 -4.11
N LEU A 6 11.29 -12.85 -3.28
CA LEU A 6 11.83 -11.57 -3.72
C LEU A 6 13.34 -11.53 -3.51
N PRO A 7 14.13 -11.07 -4.49
CA PRO A 7 15.53 -10.76 -4.30
C PRO A 7 15.73 -9.80 -3.11
N PRO A 8 16.86 -9.91 -2.39
CA PRO A 8 17.20 -8.94 -1.35
C PRO A 8 17.29 -7.53 -1.96
N TYR A 9 16.88 -6.52 -1.19
CA TYR A 9 16.92 -5.10 -1.58
C TYR A 9 16.10 -4.73 -2.82
N ALA A 10 15.02 -5.48 -3.12
CA ALA A 10 14.12 -5.18 -4.24
C ALA A 10 12.72 -4.70 -3.77
N PRO A 11 12.61 -3.58 -3.02
CA PRO A 11 11.33 -3.08 -2.52
C PRO A 11 10.33 -2.78 -3.64
N GLN A 12 10.81 -2.35 -4.82
CA GLN A 12 9.99 -2.03 -5.98
C GLN A 12 9.18 -3.22 -6.52
N LEU A 13 9.59 -4.46 -6.19
CA LEU A 13 8.83 -5.65 -6.54
C LEU A 13 7.67 -5.89 -5.56
N ASN A 14 7.72 -5.36 -4.35
CA ASN A 14 6.69 -5.60 -3.34
C ASN A 14 5.42 -4.76 -3.64
N PRO A 15 4.26 -5.38 -3.95
CA PRO A 15 3.02 -4.64 -4.22
C PRO A 15 2.53 -3.79 -3.03
N ASP A 16 2.95 -4.10 -1.79
CA ASP A 16 2.65 -3.26 -0.63
C ASP A 16 3.30 -1.87 -0.71
N GLU A 17 4.37 -1.68 -1.49
CA GLU A 17 4.91 -0.33 -1.72
C GLU A 17 3.89 0.56 -2.44
N GLN A 18 3.04 0.00 -3.30
CA GLN A 18 1.95 0.73 -3.96
C GLN A 18 0.86 1.14 -2.94
N VAL A 19 0.55 0.25 -1.99
CA VAL A 19 -0.38 0.54 -0.87
C VAL A 19 0.15 1.70 -0.04
N TRP A 20 1.43 1.66 0.34
CA TRP A 20 2.05 2.72 1.11
C TRP A 20 2.20 4.03 0.33
N GLY A 21 2.53 3.98 -0.95
CA GLY A 21 2.56 5.14 -1.85
C GLY A 21 1.19 5.82 -1.96
N TYR A 22 0.11 5.05 -1.90
CA TYR A 22 -1.25 5.60 -1.87
C TYR A 22 -1.63 6.21 -0.51
N ILE A 23 -1.24 5.57 0.60
CA ILE A 23 -1.69 5.97 1.95
C ILE A 23 -0.88 7.14 2.50
N LYS A 24 0.46 7.09 2.42
CA LYS A 24 1.37 8.03 3.08
C LYS A 24 1.06 9.50 2.75
N PRO A 25 0.84 9.91 1.48
CA PRO A 25 0.55 11.31 1.17
C PRO A 25 -0.76 11.82 1.78
N ARG A 26 -1.76 10.95 1.94
CA ARG A 26 -3.05 11.32 2.56
C ARG A 26 -2.93 11.52 4.05
N VAL A 27 -2.19 10.63 4.71
CA VAL A 27 -1.94 10.71 6.15
C VAL A 27 -1.03 11.89 6.49
N ALA A 28 0.03 12.12 5.71
CA ALA A 28 0.96 13.24 5.91
C ALA A 28 0.27 14.61 5.80
N LYS A 29 -0.70 14.76 4.88
CA LYS A 29 -1.50 15.98 4.72
C LYS A 29 -2.37 16.33 5.92
N GLN A 30 -2.66 15.36 6.80
CA GLN A 30 -3.45 15.58 8.02
C GLN A 30 -2.59 16.05 9.19
N MET A 31 -1.25 16.07 9.03
CA MET A 31 -0.30 16.56 10.03
C MET A 31 -0.53 15.99 11.46
N PRO A 32 -0.55 14.66 11.64
CA PRO A 32 -0.79 14.07 12.95
C PRO A 32 0.24 14.54 13.97
N GLU A 33 -0.22 14.98 15.14
CA GLU A 33 0.61 15.56 16.19
C GLU A 33 1.30 14.50 17.04
N ASN A 34 0.77 13.27 17.05
CA ASN A 34 1.28 12.18 17.87
C ASN A 34 1.04 10.79 17.25
N LYS A 35 1.67 9.78 17.85
CA LYS A 35 1.61 8.39 17.38
C LYS A 35 0.19 7.80 17.41
N ILE A 36 -0.66 8.21 18.35
CA ILE A 36 -2.03 7.70 18.49
C ILE A 36 -2.86 8.20 17.31
N GLU A 37 -2.76 9.49 17.01
CA GLU A 37 -3.44 10.11 15.87
C GLU A 37 -2.95 9.53 14.55
N LEU A 38 -1.62 9.42 14.37
CA LEU A 38 -1.03 8.79 13.19
C LEU A 38 -1.60 7.39 12.96
N LYS A 39 -1.67 6.56 14.01
CA LYS A 39 -2.23 5.21 13.93
C LYS A 39 -3.69 5.23 13.49
N LYS A 40 -4.51 6.11 14.07
CA LYS A 40 -5.94 6.26 13.70
C LYS A 40 -6.11 6.66 12.24
N LEU A 41 -5.30 7.61 11.75
CA LEU A 41 -5.35 8.07 10.36
C LEU A 41 -4.92 6.99 9.39
N VAL A 42 -3.85 6.25 9.68
CA VAL A 42 -3.40 5.11 8.87
C VAL A 42 -4.49 4.03 8.80
N GLN A 43 -5.08 3.67 9.93
CA GLN A 43 -6.17 2.69 9.98
C GLN A 43 -7.38 3.14 9.17
N SER A 44 -7.79 4.40 9.31
CA SER A 44 -8.89 4.98 8.52
C SER A 44 -8.60 4.95 7.01
N ALA A 45 -7.39 5.31 6.61
CA ALA A 45 -6.96 5.27 5.22
C ALA A 45 -6.95 3.84 4.65
N MET A 46 -6.49 2.85 5.44
CA MET A 46 -6.55 1.43 5.06
C MET A 46 -7.99 0.92 4.93
N HIS A 47 -8.87 1.24 5.89
CA HIS A 47 -10.29 0.86 5.81
C HIS A 47 -10.99 1.49 4.60
N ARG A 48 -10.61 2.71 4.21
CA ARG A 48 -11.11 3.33 2.98
C ARG A 48 -10.60 2.58 1.74
N LEU A 49 -9.32 2.23 1.71
CA LEU A 49 -8.72 1.53 0.57
C LEU A 49 -9.39 0.16 0.32
N GLN A 50 -9.78 -0.56 1.38
CA GLN A 50 -10.55 -1.81 1.28
C GLN A 50 -11.86 -1.66 0.49
N LYS A 51 -12.46 -0.46 0.48
CA LYS A 51 -13.70 -0.15 -0.25
C LYS A 51 -13.45 0.31 -1.69
N LEU A 52 -12.21 0.32 -2.15
CA LEU A 52 -11.81 0.79 -3.48
C LEU A 52 -11.10 -0.34 -4.26
N PRO A 53 -11.83 -1.39 -4.66
CA PRO A 53 -11.24 -2.58 -5.27
C PRO A 53 -10.50 -2.28 -6.58
N ASP A 54 -10.95 -1.29 -7.36
CA ASP A 54 -10.28 -0.93 -8.61
C ASP A 54 -8.93 -0.24 -8.39
N VAL A 55 -8.80 0.53 -7.31
CA VAL A 55 -7.52 1.10 -6.89
C VAL A 55 -6.58 -0.03 -6.45
N VAL A 56 -7.07 -0.98 -5.65
CA VAL A 56 -6.26 -2.13 -5.22
C VAL A 56 -5.81 -2.97 -6.42
N LYS A 57 -6.70 -3.27 -7.36
CA LYS A 57 -6.35 -3.98 -8.61
C LYS A 57 -5.30 -3.23 -9.42
N SER A 58 -5.32 -1.89 -9.42
CA SER A 58 -4.34 -1.10 -10.16
C SER A 58 -2.90 -1.26 -9.64
N PHE A 59 -2.72 -1.59 -8.36
CA PHE A 59 -1.39 -1.82 -7.78
C PHE A 59 -0.67 -3.00 -8.42
N PHE A 60 -1.43 -4.05 -8.73
CA PHE A 60 -0.92 -5.24 -9.43
C PHE A 60 -0.72 -5.02 -10.93
N ARG A 61 -1.12 -3.87 -11.48
CA ARG A 61 -0.83 -3.51 -12.89
C ARG A 61 0.50 -2.76 -13.02
N HIS A 62 1.11 -2.35 -11.91
CA HIS A 62 2.44 -1.75 -11.91
C HIS A 62 3.44 -2.73 -12.56
N PRO A 63 4.30 -2.31 -13.51
CA PRO A 63 5.15 -3.21 -14.29
C PRO A 63 5.95 -4.21 -13.45
N GLU A 64 6.42 -3.76 -12.29
CA GLU A 64 7.25 -4.55 -11.37
C GLU A 64 6.47 -5.45 -10.41
N CYS A 65 5.14 -5.30 -10.32
CA CYS A 65 4.28 -6.03 -9.39
C CYS A 65 3.26 -6.95 -10.10
N GLN A 66 3.31 -7.06 -11.43
CA GLN A 66 2.37 -7.86 -12.22
C GLN A 66 2.33 -9.34 -11.82
N TYR A 67 3.48 -9.88 -11.38
CA TYR A 67 3.59 -11.26 -10.92
C TYR A 67 2.67 -11.57 -9.73
N ALA A 68 2.31 -10.57 -8.92
CA ALA A 68 1.50 -10.74 -7.72
C ALA A 68 -0.01 -10.66 -7.97
N GLY A 69 -0.42 -10.29 -9.19
CA GLY A 69 -1.83 -10.21 -9.61
C GLY A 69 -2.31 -11.38 -10.46
N GLN A 70 -1.46 -12.40 -10.66
CA GLN A 70 -1.77 -13.62 -11.40
C GLN A 70 -2.63 -14.60 -10.58
#